data_AF-A0A8J3KJL6-F1
#
_entry.id   AF-A0A8J3KJL6-F1
#
_cell.length_a   1.000
_cell.length_b   1.000
_cell.length_c   1.000
_cell.angle_alpha   90.00
_cell.angle_beta   90.00
_cell.angle_gamma   90.00
#
_symmetry.space_group_name_H-M   'P 1'
#
loop_
_entity.id
_entity.type
_entity.pdbx_description
1 polymer ?
#
loop_
_entity_poly.entity_id
_entity_poly.type
_entity_poly.pdbx_seq_one_letter_code
_entity_poly.pdbx_strand_id
1 'polypeptide(L)'
;MTLGFAESALLKVLGPLAKVLPGTAARLRHVAHGDHLAIQGTPLLGQDGSRFALTVALAPSRSAKPLPVAEFPDKALACAQVVLPHEAIECDYSGPELARFTVADQTPSPMYRHRHILSVHRTGLVVLIWGLDMAITLPQAVTLPLDEAAAVFDRMHTFARSPEFQGLHTRRLAEGIRRLDWRIGLSRAVSTNDGQVPWNGVRAPGRTPAARAVGQYPSCPGDGYAAAGLRSVKPSEPLPNVFRPVLEELLVSAGYTGVRECVTDVLDVSSRPHA
;
A
#
# COMPACT_ATOMS: atom_id res chain seq x y z
N MET A 1 6.34 12.10 -32.64
CA MET A 1 6.86 13.11 -31.70
C MET A 1 6.25 14.46 -32.03
N THR A 2 5.22 14.92 -31.31
CA THR A 2 4.75 16.35 -31.30
C THR A 2 3.50 16.60 -30.41
N LEU A 3 3.00 15.64 -29.63
CA LEU A 3 1.84 15.87 -28.74
C LEU A 3 2.18 16.55 -27.39
N GLY A 4 3.43 16.47 -26.92
CA GLY A 4 3.85 17.05 -25.62
C GLY A 4 4.06 18.58 -25.62
N PHE A 5 4.25 19.20 -26.79
CA PHE A 5 4.44 20.65 -26.89
C PHE A 5 3.11 21.42 -26.84
N ALA A 6 2.02 20.82 -27.32
CA ALA A 6 0.71 21.47 -27.35
C ALA A 6 0.15 21.68 -25.93
N GLU A 7 0.32 20.73 -25.01
CA GLU A 7 -0.16 20.86 -23.63
C GLU A 7 0.66 21.84 -22.78
N SER A 8 1.98 21.88 -22.99
CA SER A 8 2.84 22.86 -22.31
C SER A 8 2.57 24.29 -22.80
N ALA A 9 2.22 24.45 -24.08
CA ALA A 9 1.77 25.72 -24.64
C ALA A 9 0.38 26.10 -24.09
N LEU A 10 -0.56 25.15 -23.99
CA LEU A 10 -1.89 25.39 -23.44
C LEU A 10 -1.85 25.85 -21.97
N LEU A 11 -1.00 25.23 -21.14
CA LEU A 11 -0.81 25.62 -19.74
C LEU A 11 -0.13 27.00 -19.58
N LYS A 12 0.79 27.36 -20.47
CA LYS A 12 1.41 28.70 -20.49
C LYS A 12 0.45 29.80 -20.96
N VAL A 13 -0.44 29.48 -21.90
CA VAL A 13 -1.46 30.41 -22.42
C VAL A 13 -2.62 30.59 -21.42
N LEU A 14 -2.97 29.56 -20.65
CA LEU A 14 -4.06 29.62 -19.68
C LEU A 14 -3.64 30.14 -18.28
N GLY A 15 -2.35 30.12 -17.95
CA GLY A 15 -1.82 30.65 -16.68
C GLY A 15 -2.17 32.12 -16.40
N PRO A 16 -2.08 33.03 -17.38
CA PRO A 16 -2.54 34.42 -17.23
C PRO A 16 -4.07 34.56 -17.15
N LEU A 17 -4.83 33.73 -17.88
CA LEU A 17 -6.30 33.74 -17.89
C LEU A 17 -6.90 33.28 -16.56
N ALA A 18 -6.24 32.36 -15.85
CA ALA A 18 -6.66 31.90 -14.53
C ALA A 18 -6.61 32.99 -13.43
N LYS A 19 -5.89 34.10 -13.66
CA LYS A 19 -5.84 35.26 -12.75
C LYS A 19 -7.07 36.18 -12.86
N VAL A 20 -7.86 36.08 -13.94
CA VAL A 20 -8.97 36.99 -14.24
C VAL A 20 -10.33 36.42 -13.80
N LEU A 21 -10.42 35.11 -13.55
CA LEU A 21 -11.64 34.44 -13.12
C LEU A 21 -11.48 33.85 -11.70
N PRO A 22 -12.08 34.46 -10.66
CA PRO A 22 -11.95 34.03 -9.26
C PRO A 22 -12.36 32.57 -9.01
N GLY A 23 -13.19 31.99 -9.87
CA GLY A 23 -13.61 30.59 -9.80
C GLY A 23 -12.65 29.57 -10.43
N THR A 24 -11.81 29.98 -11.40
CA THR A 24 -10.89 29.06 -12.09
C THR A 24 -9.65 28.73 -11.27
N ALA A 25 -9.15 29.66 -10.46
CA ALA A 25 -8.03 29.40 -9.56
C ALA A 25 -8.42 28.44 -8.43
N ALA A 26 -9.64 28.53 -7.89
CA ALA A 26 -10.17 27.58 -6.93
C ALA A 26 -10.42 26.20 -7.55
N ARG A 27 -10.99 26.13 -8.76
CA ARG A 27 -11.12 24.87 -9.52
C ARG A 27 -9.77 24.27 -9.89
N LEU A 28 -8.79 25.07 -10.30
CA LEU A 28 -7.43 24.61 -10.59
C LEU A 28 -6.69 24.19 -9.32
N ARG A 29 -6.90 24.86 -8.18
CA ARG A 29 -6.40 24.41 -6.87
C ARG A 29 -7.08 23.13 -6.41
N HIS A 30 -8.37 22.93 -6.69
CA HIS A 30 -9.06 21.66 -6.45
C HIS A 30 -8.64 20.54 -7.42
N VAL A 31 -8.21 20.89 -8.63
CA VAL A 31 -7.63 19.97 -9.62
C VAL A 31 -6.14 19.69 -9.33
N ALA A 32 -5.45 20.60 -8.62
CA ALA A 32 -4.03 20.52 -8.28
C ALA A 32 -3.77 19.97 -6.88
N HIS A 33 -4.67 20.16 -5.91
CA HIS A 33 -4.71 19.33 -4.70
C HIS A 33 -5.30 17.99 -5.12
N GLY A 34 -4.45 16.98 -5.24
CA GLY A 34 -4.92 15.61 -5.37
C GLY A 34 -5.89 15.34 -4.23
N ASP A 35 -7.02 14.72 -4.56
CA ASP A 35 -8.00 14.24 -3.58
C ASP A 35 -7.41 13.02 -2.86
N HIS A 36 -6.29 13.25 -2.17
CA HIS A 36 -5.55 12.30 -1.33
C HIS A 36 -6.39 11.83 -0.13
N LEU A 37 -7.56 12.45 0.07
CA LEU A 37 -8.53 12.17 1.13
C LEU A 37 -8.90 10.69 1.20
N ALA A 38 -8.97 10.00 0.05
CA ALA A 38 -9.30 8.58 0.00
C ALA A 38 -8.31 7.74 0.81
N ILE A 39 -7.01 8.06 0.75
CA ILE A 39 -5.97 7.33 1.49
C ILE A 39 -5.69 7.94 2.87
N GLN A 40 -5.81 9.26 3.02
CA GLN A 40 -5.50 9.96 4.28
C GLN A 40 -6.55 9.70 5.37
N GLY A 41 -7.81 9.48 5.00
CA GLY A 41 -8.90 9.22 5.95
C GLY A 41 -8.95 7.80 6.52
N THR A 42 -8.19 6.85 5.96
CA THR A 42 -8.24 5.46 6.39
C THR A 42 -7.27 5.22 7.53
N PRO A 43 -7.71 4.75 8.72
CA PRO A 43 -6.78 4.29 9.73
C PRO A 43 -6.01 3.08 9.18
N LEU A 44 -4.68 3.18 9.10
CA LEU A 44 -3.82 2.05 8.67
C LEU A 44 -3.89 0.84 9.60
N LEU A 45 -4.41 1.04 10.81
CA LEU A 45 -4.34 0.10 11.92
C LEU A 45 -5.71 -0.01 12.59
N GLY A 46 -6.57 -0.85 12.01
CA GLY A 46 -7.76 -1.39 12.66
C GLY A 46 -7.37 -2.58 13.54
N GLN A 47 -6.98 -2.25 14.77
CA GLN A 47 -7.09 -2.95 16.07
C GLN A 47 -7.34 -4.48 16.25
N ASP A 48 -7.14 -5.36 15.28
CA ASP A 48 -6.86 -6.76 15.66
C ASP A 48 -5.38 -6.86 15.97
N GLY A 49 -5.01 -6.32 17.14
CA GLY A 49 -3.65 -6.36 17.69
C GLY A 49 -3.14 -7.79 17.89
N SER A 50 -3.85 -8.83 17.49
CA SER A 50 -3.44 -10.21 17.65
C SER A 50 -2.30 -10.60 16.70
N ARG A 51 -2.17 -9.99 15.51
CA ARG A 51 -1.16 -10.41 14.50
C ARG A 51 -0.29 -9.27 13.98
N PHE A 52 0.97 -9.61 13.64
CA PHE A 52 1.80 -8.70 12.87
C PHE A 52 1.30 -8.61 11.43
N ALA A 53 0.92 -7.40 11.01
CA ALA A 53 0.35 -7.16 9.69
C ALA A 53 1.07 -6.02 8.97
N LEU A 54 1.34 -6.26 7.69
CA LEU A 54 1.73 -5.25 6.73
C LEU A 54 0.48 -4.70 6.04
N THR A 55 0.23 -3.40 6.19
CA THR A 55 -0.85 -2.72 5.49
C THR A 55 -0.28 -2.04 4.25
N VAL A 56 -0.80 -2.38 3.07
CA VAL A 56 -0.52 -1.70 1.80
C VAL A 56 -1.82 -1.18 1.24
N ALA A 57 -1.98 0.14 1.24
CA ALA A 57 -3.08 0.81 0.59
C ALA A 57 -2.60 1.50 -0.68
N LEU A 58 -3.41 1.43 -1.72
CA LEU A 58 -3.21 2.18 -2.95
C LEU A 58 -4.53 2.74 -3.45
N ALA A 59 -4.47 3.95 -3.97
CA ALA A 59 -5.60 4.62 -4.57
C ALA A 59 -5.09 5.53 -5.67
N PRO A 60 -5.93 5.90 -6.63
CA PRO A 60 -5.52 6.92 -7.57
C PRO A 60 -5.43 8.30 -6.92
N SER A 61 -4.39 9.09 -7.23
CA SER A 61 -4.09 10.37 -6.56
C SER A 61 -5.12 11.48 -6.75
N ARG A 62 -6.06 11.29 -7.67
CA ARG A 62 -7.19 12.16 -7.88
C ARG A 62 -8.43 11.29 -7.84
N SER A 63 -9.39 11.69 -7.03
CA SER A 63 -10.69 11.01 -6.85
C SER A 63 -11.21 10.55 -8.20
N ALA A 64 -11.26 9.22 -8.33
CA ALA A 64 -11.94 8.60 -9.43
C ALA A 64 -13.42 8.91 -9.30
N LYS A 65 -14.13 8.96 -10.42
CA LYS A 65 -15.58 8.85 -10.33
C LYS A 65 -15.86 7.44 -9.79
N PRO A 66 -16.61 7.30 -8.68
CA PRO A 66 -16.90 5.98 -8.14
C PRO A 66 -17.62 5.10 -9.17
N LEU A 67 -17.37 3.80 -9.14
CA LEU A 67 -18.10 2.85 -9.98
C LEU A 67 -19.60 2.90 -9.71
N PRO A 68 -20.47 2.56 -10.69
CA PRO A 68 -21.88 2.28 -10.41
C PRO A 68 -22.01 1.14 -9.39
N VAL A 69 -22.98 1.26 -8.46
CA VAL A 69 -23.20 0.26 -7.40
C VAL A 69 -23.42 -1.14 -7.98
N ALA A 70 -24.14 -1.25 -9.09
CA ALA A 70 -24.46 -2.53 -9.72
C ALA A 70 -23.24 -3.26 -10.33
N GLU A 71 -22.22 -2.53 -10.78
CA GLU A 71 -21.01 -3.11 -11.39
C GLU A 71 -19.92 -3.43 -10.36
N PHE A 72 -20.02 -2.83 -9.17
CA PHE A 72 -18.94 -2.83 -8.20
C PHE A 72 -18.60 -4.22 -7.63
N PRO A 73 -19.56 -5.06 -7.20
CA PRO A 73 -19.24 -6.36 -6.61
C PRO A 73 -18.39 -7.25 -7.53
N ASP A 74 -18.74 -7.34 -8.80
CA ASP A 74 -18.03 -8.15 -9.78
C ASP A 74 -16.60 -7.63 -10.03
N LYS A 75 -16.43 -6.30 -10.11
CA LYS A 75 -15.11 -5.68 -10.27
C LYS A 75 -14.25 -5.87 -9.02
N ALA A 76 -14.84 -5.79 -7.84
CA ALA A 76 -14.13 -6.01 -6.59
C ALA A 76 -13.66 -7.46 -6.45
N LEU A 77 -14.50 -8.43 -6.81
CA LEU A 77 -14.14 -9.85 -6.82
C LEU A 77 -12.99 -10.14 -7.81
N ALA A 78 -13.05 -9.59 -9.03
CA ALA A 78 -11.97 -9.73 -10.01
C ALA A 78 -10.64 -9.19 -9.46
N CYS A 79 -10.66 -8.07 -8.73
CA CYS A 79 -9.47 -7.54 -8.07
C CYS A 79 -8.97 -8.48 -6.97
N ALA A 80 -9.88 -9.03 -6.15
CA ALA A 80 -9.51 -9.98 -5.11
C ALA A 80 -8.82 -11.22 -5.68
N GLN A 81 -9.32 -11.75 -6.80
CA GLN A 81 -8.72 -12.90 -7.49
C GLN A 81 -7.32 -12.59 -8.05
N VAL A 82 -7.05 -11.36 -8.47
CA VAL A 82 -5.70 -10.97 -8.93
C VAL A 82 -4.74 -10.73 -7.78
N VAL A 83 -5.21 -10.10 -6.70
CA VAL A 83 -4.37 -9.83 -5.52
C VAL A 83 -4.12 -11.11 -4.72
N LEU A 84 -5.04 -12.08 -4.72
CA LEU A 84 -5.00 -13.31 -3.92
C LEU A 84 -5.25 -14.57 -4.78
N PRO A 85 -4.47 -14.82 -5.86
CA PRO A 85 -4.80 -15.81 -6.90
C PRO A 85 -4.74 -17.27 -6.47
N HIS A 86 -4.16 -17.56 -5.29
CA HIS A 86 -3.98 -18.92 -4.78
C HIS A 86 -4.59 -19.12 -3.39
N GLU A 87 -5.32 -18.12 -2.90
CA GLU A 87 -5.92 -18.17 -1.58
C GLU A 87 -7.40 -18.55 -1.67
N ALA A 88 -7.89 -19.30 -0.69
CA ALA A 88 -9.32 -19.52 -0.53
C ALA A 88 -9.96 -18.24 0.03
N ILE A 89 -10.34 -17.34 -0.88
CA ILE A 89 -10.98 -16.07 -0.53
C ILE A 89 -12.46 -16.26 -0.14
N GLU A 90 -12.86 -15.66 0.96
CA GLU A 90 -14.25 -15.52 1.40
C GLU A 90 -14.67 -14.05 1.31
N CYS A 91 -15.91 -13.80 0.89
CA CYS A 91 -16.48 -12.45 0.91
C CYS A 91 -17.14 -12.18 2.27
N ASP A 92 -16.39 -11.57 3.19
CA ASP A 92 -16.87 -11.20 4.55
C ASP A 92 -17.95 -10.11 4.49
N TYR A 93 -17.82 -9.16 3.56
CA TYR A 93 -18.76 -8.05 3.42
C TYR A 93 -18.86 -7.58 1.98
N SER A 94 -20.07 -7.35 1.48
CA SER A 94 -20.31 -6.73 0.17
C SER A 94 -21.44 -5.71 0.26
N GLY A 95 -21.07 -4.44 0.41
CA GLY A 95 -21.99 -3.31 0.50
C GLY A 95 -21.88 -2.36 -0.69
N PRO A 96 -22.69 -1.28 -0.68
CA PRO A 96 -22.73 -0.32 -1.77
C PRO A 96 -21.48 0.54 -1.89
N GLU A 97 -20.51 0.51 -0.96
CA GLU A 97 -19.28 1.32 -1.00
C GLU A 97 -17.98 0.52 -0.80
N LEU A 98 -18.09 -0.69 -0.25
CA LEU A 98 -16.98 -1.54 0.16
C LEU A 98 -17.33 -3.00 -0.10
N ALA A 99 -16.39 -3.72 -0.69
CA ALA A 99 -16.34 -5.17 -0.67
C ALA A 99 -15.09 -5.59 0.10
N ARG A 100 -15.24 -6.51 1.05
CA ARG A 100 -14.16 -7.04 1.88
C ARG A 100 -14.04 -8.53 1.64
N PHE A 101 -12.83 -8.93 1.31
CA PHE A 101 -12.44 -10.32 1.13
C PHE A 101 -11.46 -10.72 2.21
N THR A 102 -11.62 -11.93 2.74
CA THR A 102 -10.79 -12.47 3.81
C THR A 102 -10.23 -13.81 3.40
N VAL A 103 -9.00 -14.10 3.83
CA VAL A 103 -8.40 -15.44 3.72
C VAL A 103 -8.39 -16.03 5.12
N ALA A 104 -9.04 -17.18 5.29
CA ALA A 104 -9.05 -17.87 6.58
C ALA A 104 -7.63 -18.28 6.99
N ASP A 105 -7.36 -18.25 8.28
CA ASP A 105 -6.12 -18.84 8.80
C ASP A 105 -6.23 -20.37 8.79
N GLN A 106 -5.18 -21.05 8.32
CA GLN A 106 -5.11 -22.52 8.33
C GLN A 106 -4.93 -23.06 9.74
N THR A 107 -4.40 -22.24 10.65
CA THR A 107 -4.25 -22.59 12.06
C THR A 107 -5.31 -21.82 12.85
N PRO A 108 -6.50 -22.41 13.09
CA PRO A 108 -7.56 -21.73 13.81
C PRO A 108 -7.10 -21.37 15.22
N SER A 109 -6.87 -20.09 15.45
CA SER A 109 -6.65 -19.53 16.76
C SER A 109 -7.91 -18.75 17.15
N PRO A 110 -8.37 -18.84 18.40
CA PRO A 110 -9.45 -17.98 18.87
C PRO A 110 -9.11 -16.47 18.73
N MET A 111 -7.82 -16.13 18.57
CA MET A 111 -7.34 -14.78 18.31
C MET A 111 -7.13 -14.43 16.82
N TYR A 112 -7.09 -15.41 15.90
CA TYR A 112 -6.83 -15.20 14.47
C TYR A 112 -7.99 -15.73 13.64
N ARG A 113 -8.91 -14.86 13.22
CA ARG A 113 -10.00 -15.27 12.31
C ARG A 113 -9.58 -15.24 10.85
N HIS A 114 -8.72 -14.29 10.47
CA HIS A 114 -8.32 -14.09 9.08
C HIS A 114 -6.81 -13.87 9.00
N ARG A 115 -6.17 -14.55 8.05
CA ARG A 115 -4.75 -14.40 7.71
C ARG A 115 -4.51 -13.10 6.94
N HIS A 116 -5.38 -12.83 5.97
CA HIS A 116 -5.30 -11.65 5.10
C HIS A 116 -6.68 -11.02 4.94
N ILE A 117 -6.71 -9.70 4.80
CA ILE A 117 -7.93 -8.93 4.54
C ILE A 117 -7.66 -8.00 3.36
N LEU A 118 -8.52 -8.04 2.35
CA LEU A 118 -8.51 -7.12 1.23
C LEU A 118 -9.81 -6.33 1.23
N SER A 119 -9.71 -5.02 1.39
CA SER A 119 -10.83 -4.09 1.28
C SER A 119 -10.74 -3.34 -0.04
N VAL A 120 -11.77 -3.44 -0.86
CA VAL A 120 -11.89 -2.76 -2.15
C VAL A 120 -13.02 -1.75 -2.03
N HIS A 121 -12.77 -0.50 -2.39
CA HIS A 121 -13.76 0.57 -2.37
C HIS A 121 -14.13 1.03 -3.77
N ARG A 122 -15.37 1.50 -3.95
CA ARG A 122 -15.85 2.03 -5.23
C ARG A 122 -15.08 3.24 -5.76
N THR A 123 -14.36 3.93 -4.88
CA THR A 123 -13.50 5.08 -5.21
C THR A 123 -12.20 4.66 -5.90
N GLY A 124 -11.91 3.36 -5.98
CA GLY A 124 -10.64 2.81 -6.45
C GLY A 124 -9.59 2.69 -5.33
N LEU A 125 -9.94 2.98 -4.08
CA LEU A 125 -9.10 2.65 -2.93
C LEU A 125 -9.09 1.14 -2.72
N VAL A 126 -7.90 0.58 -2.64
CA VAL A 126 -7.68 -0.83 -2.26
C VAL A 126 -6.76 -0.85 -1.05
N VAL A 127 -7.15 -1.58 -0.01
CA VAL A 127 -6.38 -1.74 1.23
C VAL A 127 -6.16 -3.22 1.46
N LEU A 128 -4.91 -3.65 1.36
CA LEU A 128 -4.48 -4.99 1.73
C LEU A 128 -3.87 -4.96 3.13
N ILE A 129 -4.40 -5.79 4.02
CA ILE A 129 -3.80 -6.11 5.33
C ILE A 129 -3.28 -7.54 5.22
N TRP A 130 -1.96 -7.66 5.17
CA TRP A 130 -1.27 -8.94 5.03
C TRP A 130 -0.71 -9.38 6.38
N GLY A 131 -1.31 -10.41 6.99
CA GLY A 131 -0.73 -11.07 8.16
C GLY A 131 0.58 -11.77 7.83
N LEU A 132 1.68 -11.29 8.42
CA LEU A 132 3.04 -11.78 8.20
C LEU A 132 3.27 -13.10 8.94
N ASP A 133 4.13 -13.94 8.37
CA ASP A 133 4.56 -15.20 8.99
C ASP A 133 5.61 -14.93 10.07
N MET A 134 5.11 -14.56 11.25
CA MET A 134 5.92 -14.20 12.41
C MET A 134 5.52 -15.07 13.60
N ALA A 135 6.32 -16.10 13.88
CA ALA A 135 6.15 -16.92 15.08
C ALA A 135 6.44 -16.10 16.34
N ILE A 136 5.49 -16.08 17.28
CA ILE A 136 5.67 -15.46 18.59
C ILE A 136 6.16 -16.55 19.55
N THR A 137 7.47 -16.75 19.59
CA THR A 137 8.09 -17.76 20.46
C THR A 137 8.80 -17.06 21.61
N LEU A 138 8.10 -16.59 22.63
CA LEU A 138 8.77 -15.93 23.77
C LEU A 138 9.68 -16.91 24.52
N PRO A 139 10.90 -16.52 24.95
CA PRO A 139 11.52 -15.18 24.89
C PRO A 139 12.33 -14.91 23.60
N GLN A 140 12.22 -15.76 22.58
CA GLN A 140 12.97 -15.65 21.33
C GLN A 140 12.60 -14.39 20.54
N ALA A 141 13.50 -14.02 19.63
CA ALA A 141 13.33 -12.87 18.78
C ALA A 141 12.16 -13.04 17.81
N VAL A 142 11.20 -12.12 17.88
CA VAL A 142 10.12 -12.00 16.91
C VAL A 142 10.66 -11.24 15.70
N THR A 143 10.83 -11.97 14.60
CA THR A 143 11.65 -11.52 13.46
C THR A 143 10.77 -11.13 12.29
N LEU A 144 10.90 -9.90 11.80
CA LEU A 144 10.17 -9.39 10.64
C LEU A 144 10.75 -9.98 9.33
N PRO A 145 9.96 -10.75 8.54
CA PRO A 145 10.41 -11.29 7.26
C PRO A 145 10.39 -10.22 6.16
N LEU A 146 11.55 -9.64 5.83
CA LEU A 146 11.65 -8.60 4.78
C LEU A 146 11.43 -9.17 3.37
N ASP A 147 11.75 -10.44 3.17
CA ASP A 147 11.46 -11.19 1.94
C ASP A 147 9.95 -11.28 1.67
N GLU A 148 9.16 -11.61 2.71
CA GLU A 148 7.71 -11.65 2.61
C GLU A 148 7.13 -10.25 2.36
N ALA A 149 7.60 -9.23 3.10
CA ALA A 149 7.15 -7.86 2.90
C ALA A 149 7.40 -7.37 1.46
N ALA A 150 8.56 -7.69 0.89
CA ALA A 150 8.91 -7.31 -0.48
C ALA A 150 8.06 -8.08 -1.52
N ALA A 151 7.73 -9.36 -1.27
CA ALA A 151 6.80 -10.10 -2.11
C ALA A 151 5.38 -9.48 -2.09
N VAL A 152 4.92 -8.96 -0.95
CA VAL A 152 3.64 -8.21 -0.87
C VAL A 152 3.71 -6.89 -1.63
N PHE A 153 4.85 -6.18 -1.57
CA PHE A 153 5.05 -4.97 -2.37
C PHE A 153 5.02 -5.25 -3.87
N ASP A 154 5.71 -6.30 -4.34
CA ASP A 154 5.69 -6.71 -5.74
C ASP A 154 4.28 -7.07 -6.22
N ARG A 155 3.57 -7.85 -5.42
CA ARG A 155 2.17 -8.22 -5.67
C ARG A 155 1.29 -6.99 -5.88
N MET A 156 1.35 -6.04 -4.95
CA MET A 156 0.52 -4.82 -5.03
C MET A 156 0.98 -3.89 -6.16
N HIS A 157 2.28 -3.81 -6.44
CA HIS A 157 2.85 -3.06 -7.57
C HIS A 157 2.43 -3.61 -8.93
N THR A 158 2.39 -4.94 -9.05
CA THR A 158 1.89 -5.63 -10.24
C THR A 158 0.39 -5.46 -10.40
N PHE A 159 -0.38 -5.62 -9.32
CA PHE A 159 -1.82 -5.36 -9.32
C PHE A 159 -2.17 -3.91 -9.73
N ALA A 160 -1.42 -2.91 -9.25
CA ALA A 160 -1.66 -1.52 -9.61
C ALA A 160 -1.54 -1.21 -11.11
N ARG A 161 -0.90 -2.11 -11.86
CA ARG A 161 -0.74 -2.02 -13.33
C ARG A 161 -1.75 -2.90 -14.07
N SER A 162 -2.56 -3.68 -13.36
CA SER A 162 -3.46 -4.66 -13.96
C SER A 162 -4.74 -4.02 -14.52
N PRO A 163 -5.37 -4.64 -15.54
CA PRO A 163 -6.66 -4.20 -16.05
C PRO A 163 -7.78 -4.19 -15.01
N GLU A 164 -7.71 -5.08 -14.01
CA GLU A 164 -8.69 -5.21 -12.93
C GLU A 164 -8.66 -3.99 -12.03
N PHE A 165 -7.46 -3.54 -11.61
CA PHE A 165 -7.33 -2.30 -10.86
C PHE A 165 -7.82 -1.09 -11.67
N GLN A 166 -7.48 -1.01 -12.96
CA GLN A 166 -8.00 0.04 -13.85
C GLN A 166 -9.52 -0.02 -14.02
N GLY A 167 -10.11 -1.21 -13.81
CA GLY A 167 -11.54 -1.45 -13.85
C GLY A 167 -12.28 -1.01 -12.59
N LEU A 168 -11.59 -0.65 -11.51
CA LEU A 168 -12.19 -0.14 -10.26
C LEU A 168 -12.65 1.32 -10.33
N HIS A 169 -12.53 1.95 -11.50
CA HIS A 169 -12.94 3.33 -11.71
C HIS A 169 -13.31 3.58 -13.15
N THR A 170 -14.09 4.63 -13.38
CA THR A 170 -14.42 5.05 -14.75
C THR A 170 -13.16 5.48 -15.49
N ARG A 171 -12.86 4.80 -16.62
CA ARG A 171 -11.75 5.13 -17.52
C ARG A 171 -11.83 6.59 -17.97
N ARG A 172 -10.71 7.31 -17.87
CA ARG A 172 -10.56 8.67 -18.43
C ARG A 172 -9.63 8.65 -19.64
N LEU A 173 -9.71 9.67 -20.48
CA LEU A 173 -8.82 9.84 -21.65
C LEU A 173 -7.33 9.83 -21.25
N ALA A 174 -7.00 10.24 -20.02
CA ALA A 174 -5.64 10.30 -19.48
C ALA A 174 -5.31 9.14 -18.51
N GLU A 175 -5.98 7.99 -18.62
CA GLU A 175 -5.78 6.86 -17.69
C GLU A 175 -4.33 6.37 -17.65
N GLY A 176 -3.64 6.34 -18.81
CA GLY A 176 -2.23 5.94 -18.90
C GLY A 176 -1.24 6.91 -18.25
N ILE A 177 -1.67 8.11 -17.86
CA ILE A 177 -0.85 9.12 -17.16
C ILE A 177 -1.30 9.26 -15.70
N ARG A 178 -2.32 8.49 -15.28
CA ARG A 178 -2.89 8.60 -13.96
C ARG A 178 -1.85 8.17 -12.92
N ARG A 179 -1.74 8.97 -11.87
CA ARG A 179 -0.83 8.73 -10.76
C ARG A 179 -1.55 8.08 -9.60
N LEU A 180 -0.80 7.36 -8.79
CA LEU A 180 -1.25 6.59 -7.65
C LEU A 180 -0.66 7.17 -6.37
N ASP A 181 -1.46 7.16 -5.32
CA ASP A 181 -0.98 7.32 -3.97
C ASP A 181 -0.85 5.96 -3.33
N TRP A 182 0.21 5.79 -2.57
CA TRP A 182 0.48 4.60 -1.79
C TRP A 182 0.53 4.99 -0.31
N ARG A 183 0.17 4.04 0.54
CA ARG A 183 0.32 4.18 1.98
C ARG A 183 0.69 2.84 2.56
N ILE A 184 1.77 2.81 3.33
CA ILE A 184 2.35 1.56 3.81
C ILE A 184 2.58 1.69 5.30
N GLY A 185 2.05 0.72 6.05
CA GLY A 185 2.19 0.65 7.49
C GLY A 185 2.53 -0.76 7.94
N LEU A 186 3.16 -0.86 9.10
CA LEU A 186 3.46 -2.15 9.73
C LEU A 186 3.01 -2.08 11.19
N SER A 187 2.34 -3.14 11.65
CA SER A 187 2.06 -3.34 13.07
C SER A 187 3.36 -3.28 13.89
N ARG A 188 3.35 -2.45 14.93
CA ARG A 188 4.52 -2.23 15.81
C ARG A 188 4.71 -3.36 16.82
N ALA A 189 3.61 -3.92 17.28
CA ALA A 189 3.54 -4.96 18.30
C ALA A 189 2.22 -5.72 18.15
N VAL A 190 2.17 -6.88 18.79
CA VAL A 190 0.96 -7.68 18.95
C VAL A 190 0.60 -7.81 20.43
N SER A 191 -0.68 -7.82 20.74
CA SER A 191 -1.24 -8.10 22.05
C SER A 191 -1.30 -9.61 22.28
N THR A 192 -0.68 -10.06 23.36
CA THR A 192 -0.79 -11.42 23.92
C THR A 192 -1.45 -11.35 25.29
N ASN A 193 -1.70 -12.51 25.91
CA ASN A 193 -2.22 -12.57 27.28
C ASN A 193 -1.28 -11.91 28.30
N ASP A 194 0.02 -11.82 27.99
CA ASP A 194 1.07 -11.30 28.88
C ASP A 194 1.45 -9.83 28.57
N GLY A 195 0.78 -9.21 27.59
CA GLY A 195 1.02 -7.81 27.21
C GLY A 195 1.34 -7.61 25.73
N GLN A 196 1.98 -6.50 25.39
CA GLN A 196 2.35 -6.20 24.01
C GLN A 196 3.76 -6.68 23.67
N VAL A 197 3.86 -7.55 22.67
CA VAL A 197 5.11 -8.09 22.15
C VAL A 197 5.49 -7.36 20.87
N PRO A 198 6.56 -6.53 20.85
CA PRO A 198 7.07 -5.96 19.62
C PRO A 198 7.88 -6.98 18.84
N TRP A 199 7.99 -6.79 17.53
CA TRP A 199 9.04 -7.46 16.78
C TRP A 199 10.39 -6.81 17.10
N ASN A 200 11.45 -7.62 17.13
CA ASN A 200 12.76 -7.20 17.60
C ASN A 200 13.95 -7.65 16.74
N GLY A 201 13.70 -8.39 15.66
CA GLY A 201 14.68 -8.77 14.64
C GLY A 201 14.15 -8.57 13.23
N VAL A 202 15.02 -8.74 12.23
CA VAL A 202 14.65 -8.80 10.81
C VAL A 202 15.31 -10.01 10.15
N ARG A 203 14.59 -10.65 9.22
CA ARG A 203 15.12 -11.69 8.34
C ARG A 203 15.19 -11.10 6.94
N ALA A 204 16.38 -11.07 6.35
CA ALA A 204 16.62 -10.61 4.99
C ALA A 204 17.20 -11.77 4.16
N PRO A 205 16.91 -11.86 2.85
CA PRO A 205 17.43 -12.91 1.98
C PRO A 205 18.93 -12.75 1.65
N GLY A 206 19.54 -11.63 2.02
CA GLY A 206 20.96 -11.33 1.82
C GLY A 206 21.57 -10.74 3.07
N ARG A 207 22.21 -9.57 2.93
CA ARG A 207 22.84 -8.87 4.05
C ARG A 207 21.78 -8.42 5.05
N THR A 208 22.05 -8.69 6.32
CA THR A 208 21.28 -8.11 7.44
C THR A 208 21.84 -6.73 7.78
N PRO A 209 21.00 -5.82 8.30
CA PRO A 209 21.46 -4.52 8.79
C PRO A 209 22.44 -4.69 9.97
N ALA A 210 23.40 -3.77 10.06
CA ALA A 210 24.61 -3.97 10.86
C ALA A 210 24.39 -3.98 12.38
N ALA A 211 23.48 -3.13 12.88
CA ALA A 211 23.18 -3.03 14.30
C ALA A 211 21.77 -2.48 14.50
N ARG A 212 21.16 -2.77 15.66
CA ARG A 212 19.87 -2.25 16.11
C ARG A 212 19.98 -1.68 17.52
N ALA A 213 19.33 -0.54 17.77
CA ALA A 213 19.13 -0.04 19.12
C ALA A 213 18.29 -1.02 19.98
N VAL A 214 18.72 -1.28 21.21
CA VAL A 214 18.03 -2.18 22.16
C VAL A 214 16.92 -1.42 22.89
N GLY A 215 15.85 -2.12 23.29
CA GLY A 215 14.78 -1.57 24.12
C GLY A 215 13.81 -0.63 23.40
N GLN A 216 13.93 -0.48 22.08
CA GLN A 216 13.05 0.35 21.28
C GLN A 216 11.90 -0.47 20.68
N TYR A 217 10.69 0.08 20.80
CA TYR A 217 9.54 -0.40 20.05
C TYR A 217 9.60 0.21 18.65
N PRO A 218 9.50 -0.60 17.58
CA PRO A 218 9.40 -0.06 16.24
C PRO A 218 8.24 0.93 16.15
N SER A 219 8.50 2.10 15.57
CA SER A 219 7.45 3.10 15.34
C SER A 219 6.94 3.01 13.90
N CYS A 220 5.63 3.18 13.71
CA CYS A 220 5.02 3.34 12.40
C CYS A 220 4.45 4.76 12.36
N PRO A 221 4.87 5.62 11.40
CA PRO A 221 4.32 6.95 11.26
C PRO A 221 2.81 6.90 11.05
N GLY A 222 2.09 7.95 11.51
CA GLY A 222 0.63 8.04 11.35
C GLY A 222 0.21 7.97 9.88
N ASP A 223 0.95 8.62 8.99
CA ASP A 223 0.70 8.59 7.54
C ASP A 223 1.31 7.38 6.83
N GLY A 224 2.00 6.49 7.55
CA GLY A 224 2.78 5.38 6.99
C GLY A 224 4.21 5.79 6.60
N TYR A 225 5.03 4.81 6.26
CA TYR A 225 6.43 5.01 5.88
C TYR A 225 6.52 5.66 4.49
N ALA A 226 7.46 6.61 4.35
CA ALA A 226 7.75 7.36 3.13
C ALA A 226 6.54 8.08 2.52
N ALA A 227 5.56 8.45 3.33
CA ALA A 227 4.27 8.98 2.87
C ALA A 227 4.39 10.18 1.91
N ALA A 228 5.40 11.03 2.07
CA ALA A 228 5.64 12.16 1.16
C ALA A 228 6.09 11.72 -0.24
N GLY A 229 6.95 10.70 -0.33
CA GLY A 229 7.46 10.16 -1.60
C GLY A 229 6.50 9.21 -2.30
N LEU A 230 5.50 8.71 -1.57
CA LEU A 230 4.49 7.76 -2.05
C LEU A 230 3.23 8.42 -2.63
N ARG A 231 3.19 9.75 -2.74
CA ARG A 231 2.09 10.48 -3.37
C ARG A 231 2.37 10.70 -4.85
N SER A 232 1.32 10.60 -5.66
CA SER A 232 1.39 10.93 -7.09
C SER A 232 2.47 10.12 -7.83
N VAL A 233 2.65 8.86 -7.49
CA VAL A 233 3.60 7.94 -8.13
C VAL A 233 3.05 7.49 -9.48
N LYS A 234 3.89 7.40 -10.51
CA LYS A 234 3.47 6.86 -11.82
C LYS A 234 3.30 5.34 -11.71
N PRO A 235 2.26 4.73 -12.31
CA PRO A 235 2.12 3.27 -12.35
C PRO A 235 3.31 2.57 -13.02
N SER A 236 4.00 3.25 -13.93
CA SER A 236 5.20 2.75 -14.61
C SER A 236 6.49 2.88 -13.78
N GLU A 237 6.44 3.50 -12.60
CA GLU A 237 7.61 3.68 -11.75
C GLU A 237 8.13 2.31 -11.31
N PRO A 238 9.43 1.98 -11.50
CA PRO A 238 9.98 0.70 -11.08
C PRO A 238 9.79 0.44 -9.58
N LEU A 239 9.52 -0.82 -9.22
CA LEU A 239 9.29 -1.24 -7.83
C LEU A 239 10.37 -0.72 -6.86
N PRO A 240 11.68 -0.82 -7.16
CA PRO A 240 12.69 -0.33 -6.23
C PRO A 240 12.61 1.17 -5.96
N ASN A 241 12.17 1.97 -6.93
CA ASN A 241 12.04 3.41 -6.76
C ASN A 241 10.84 3.78 -5.87
N VAL A 242 9.80 2.93 -5.86
CA VAL A 242 8.62 3.13 -5.03
C VAL A 242 8.87 2.68 -3.58
N PHE A 243 9.44 1.49 -3.38
CA PHE A 243 9.46 0.85 -2.05
C PHE A 243 10.81 0.89 -1.33
N ARG A 244 11.92 1.28 -1.98
CA ARG A 244 13.19 1.50 -1.28
C ARG A 244 13.06 2.54 -0.16
N PRO A 245 12.46 3.73 -0.38
CA PRO A 245 12.32 4.71 0.70
C PRO A 245 11.51 4.17 1.89
N VAL A 246 10.53 3.32 1.62
CA VAL A 246 9.66 2.69 2.63
C VAL A 246 10.46 1.74 3.52
N LEU A 247 11.23 0.84 2.92
CA LEU A 247 12.05 -0.13 3.66
C LEU A 247 13.18 0.56 4.42
N GLU A 248 13.81 1.57 3.82
CA GLU A 248 14.84 2.36 4.49
C GLU A 248 14.27 3.10 5.71
N GLU A 249 13.13 3.79 5.56
CA GLU A 249 12.48 4.49 6.67
C GLU A 249 12.01 3.52 7.76
N LEU A 250 11.44 2.37 7.38
CA LEU A 250 11.03 1.32 8.32
C LEU A 250 12.19 0.83 9.18
N LEU A 251 13.32 0.49 8.55
CA LEU A 251 14.48 -0.04 9.26
C LEU A 251 15.14 1.03 10.13
N VAL A 252 15.30 2.26 9.61
CA VAL A 252 15.83 3.39 10.38
C VAL A 252 14.94 3.72 11.57
N SER A 253 13.61 3.76 11.38
CA SER A 253 12.63 4.03 12.45
C SER A 253 12.54 2.92 13.50
N ALA A 254 13.04 1.72 13.17
CA ALA A 254 13.17 0.60 14.09
C ALA A 254 14.57 0.52 14.76
N GLY A 255 15.43 1.52 14.50
CA GLY A 255 16.74 1.68 15.12
C GLY A 255 17.88 0.96 14.42
N TYR A 256 17.70 0.51 13.17
CA TYR A 256 18.75 -0.15 12.40
C TYR A 256 19.72 0.83 11.72
N THR A 257 20.97 0.39 11.57
CA THR A 257 22.03 1.09 10.81
C THR A 257 22.50 0.25 9.63
N GLY A 258 23.17 0.87 8.64
CA GLY A 258 23.67 0.15 7.46
C GLY A 258 22.55 -0.50 6.63
N VAL A 259 21.43 0.20 6.48
CA VAL A 259 20.20 -0.40 5.91
C VAL A 259 20.23 -0.55 4.39
N ARG A 260 21.03 0.25 3.68
CA ARG A 260 20.95 0.37 2.21
C ARG A 260 21.28 -0.92 1.48
N GLU A 261 22.32 -1.61 1.95
CA GLU A 261 22.77 -2.90 1.42
C GLU A 261 21.69 -3.96 1.60
N CYS A 262 21.12 -4.05 2.80
CA CYS A 262 20.01 -4.95 3.12
C CYS A 262 18.79 -4.68 2.24
N VAL A 263 18.38 -3.41 2.10
CA VAL A 263 17.22 -3.04 1.28
C VAL A 263 17.44 -3.36 -0.19
N THR A 264 18.67 -3.18 -0.69
CA THR A 264 19.01 -3.54 -2.07
C THR A 264 18.86 -5.04 -2.30
N ASP A 265 19.43 -5.86 -1.41
CA ASP A 265 19.34 -7.33 -1.52
C ASP A 265 17.89 -7.82 -1.45
N VAL A 266 17.06 -7.21 -0.58
CA VAL A 266 15.64 -7.53 -0.45
C VAL A 266 14.87 -7.25 -1.76
N LEU A 267 15.08 -6.08 -2.36
CA LEU A 267 14.36 -5.66 -3.57
C LEU A 267 14.85 -6.38 -4.83
N ASP A 268 16.13 -6.77 -4.88
CA ASP A 268 16.70 -7.53 -5.99
C ASP A 268 16.15 -8.95 -6.08
N VAL A 269 15.85 -9.58 -4.94
CA VAL A 269 15.25 -10.92 -4.89
C VAL A 269 13.81 -10.89 -5.42
N SER A 270 13.00 -9.90 -5.02
CA SER A 270 11.63 -9.75 -5.51
C SER A 270 11.54 -9.40 -6.99
N SER A 271 12.62 -8.86 -7.57
CA SER A 271 12.66 -8.51 -9.00
C SER A 271 12.93 -9.72 -9.90
N ARG A 272 13.25 -10.89 -9.34
CA ARG A 272 13.46 -12.11 -10.12
C ARG A 272 12.11 -12.78 -10.41
N PRO A 273 11.81 -13.15 -11.66
CA PRO A 273 10.61 -13.92 -11.95
C PRO A 273 10.64 -15.21 -11.12
N HIS A 274 9.57 -15.47 -10.37
CA HIS A 274 9.36 -16.77 -9.74
C HIS A 274 9.35 -17.82 -10.85
N ALA A 275 10.41 -18.63 -10.91
CA ALA A 275 10.57 -19.73 -11.84
C ALA A 275 9.64 -20.90 -11.50
#